data_AF-A0A7J9Q1B2-F1
#
_entry.id   AF-A0A7J9Q1B2-F1
#
_cell.length_a   1.000
_cell.length_b   1.000
_cell.length_c   1.000
_cell.angle_alpha   90.00
_cell.angle_beta   90.00
_cell.angle_gamma   90.00
#
_symmetry.space_group_name_H-M   'P 1'
#
loop_
_entity.id
_entity.type
_entity.pdbx_description
1 polymer ?
#
loop_
_entity_poly.entity_id
_entity_poly.type
_entity_poly.pdbx_seq_one_letter_code
_entity_poly.pdbx_strand_id
1 'polypeptide(L)'
;MSANSEDEVGVLAESQSSEDLIVCPMCGTDVSKDAIECPICGEPFSPEAILESEKSMEKANKGSKLLFWLGLILVIIGGPGVALGSWLHDFLNISIAGYDNFESFGWANRLVSIVGIIILVVGIVFLILSLSKMEKEVLEDIEVKEGPEESSEQGG
;
A
#
# COMPACT_ATOMS: atom_id res chain seq x y z
N MET A 1 -35.20 36.24 -67.83
CA MET A 1 -36.38 36.51 -67.00
C MET A 1 -36.70 35.21 -66.27
N SER A 2 -36.11 34.99 -65.09
CA SER A 2 -36.68 35.31 -63.75
C SER A 2 -37.75 34.28 -63.36
N ALA A 3 -37.83 33.64 -62.19
CA ALA A 3 -37.04 33.55 -60.94
C ALA A 3 -37.57 32.29 -60.18
N ASN A 4 -36.73 31.45 -59.57
CA ASN A 4 -36.48 31.23 -58.12
C ASN A 4 -37.67 31.02 -57.15
N SER A 5 -37.62 29.91 -56.40
CA SER A 5 -38.04 29.67 -54.97
C SER A 5 -38.01 28.14 -54.75
N GLU A 6 -37.01 27.51 -54.11
CA GLU A 6 -36.55 27.59 -52.71
C GLU A 6 -37.65 27.23 -51.70
N ASP A 7 -37.56 26.03 -51.12
CA ASP A 7 -37.86 25.79 -49.71
C ASP A 7 -37.08 24.54 -49.23
N GLU A 8 -36.03 24.81 -48.46
CA GLU A 8 -35.29 23.89 -47.60
C GLU A 8 -36.05 23.63 -46.29
N VAL A 9 -36.01 22.39 -45.78
CA VAL A 9 -35.70 22.02 -44.37
C VAL A 9 -35.32 20.53 -44.43
N GLY A 10 -34.11 20.03 -44.14
CA GLY A 10 -33.23 20.29 -43.00
C GLY A 10 -33.53 19.27 -41.90
N VAL A 11 -32.47 18.74 -41.23
CA VAL A 11 -32.47 17.91 -39.97
C VAL A 11 -32.49 16.39 -40.21
N LEU A 12 -31.54 15.51 -39.83
CA LEU A 12 -30.22 15.46 -39.14
C LEU A 12 -29.54 14.16 -39.66
N ALA A 13 -28.28 14.14 -40.09
CA ALA A 13 -27.07 14.08 -39.27
C ALA A 13 -27.14 13.06 -38.12
N GLU A 14 -26.92 11.78 -38.41
CA GLU A 14 -26.44 10.83 -37.40
C GLU A 14 -25.15 10.15 -37.88
N SER A 15 -24.14 10.42 -37.07
CA SER A 15 -22.73 10.06 -37.11
C SER A 15 -22.42 8.63 -37.51
N GLN A 16 -21.59 8.48 -38.54
CA GLN A 16 -20.64 7.37 -38.60
C GLN A 16 -19.54 7.63 -37.58
N SER A 17 -19.63 7.03 -36.40
CA SER A 17 -18.46 6.80 -35.55
C SER A 17 -17.90 5.43 -35.93
N SER A 18 -16.98 5.41 -36.91
CA SER A 18 -16.03 4.31 -37.02
C SER A 18 -15.30 4.19 -35.70
N GLU A 19 -15.58 3.12 -34.99
CA GLU A 19 -15.05 2.83 -33.66
C GLU A 19 -13.53 2.69 -33.81
N ASP A 20 -12.78 3.72 -33.43
CA ASP A 20 -11.32 3.67 -33.36
C ASP A 20 -10.97 2.66 -32.25
N LEU A 21 -10.79 1.40 -32.62
CA LEU A 21 -10.32 0.33 -31.75
C LEU A 21 -8.79 0.35 -31.76
N ILE A 22 -8.20 0.30 -30.56
CA ILE A 22 -6.76 0.17 -30.34
C ILE A 22 -6.47 -1.19 -29.72
N VAL A 23 -5.30 -1.75 -29.98
CA VAL A 23 -4.88 -3.02 -29.38
C VAL A 23 -4.17 -2.75 -28.07
N CYS A 24 -4.61 -3.38 -26.99
CA CYS A 24 -3.95 -3.31 -25.69
C CYS A 24 -2.52 -3.88 -25.78
N PRO A 25 -1.46 -3.13 -25.40
CA PRO A 25 -0.08 -3.60 -25.49
C PRO A 25 0.29 -4.68 -24.45
N MET A 26 -0.53 -4.88 -23.41
CA MET A 26 -0.26 -5.86 -22.35
C MET A 26 -0.83 -7.24 -22.63
N CYS A 27 -2.06 -7.31 -23.14
CA CYS A 27 -2.75 -8.58 -23.39
C CYS A 27 -3.16 -8.82 -24.84
N GLY A 28 -3.02 -7.81 -25.73
CA GLY A 28 -3.35 -7.92 -27.15
C GLY A 28 -4.83 -7.84 -27.49
N THR A 29 -5.71 -7.48 -26.55
CA THR A 29 -7.17 -7.35 -26.81
C THR A 29 -7.51 -6.03 -27.48
N ASP A 30 -8.44 -6.04 -28.43
CA ASP A 30 -9.03 -4.84 -29.02
C ASP A 30 -9.90 -4.08 -27.99
N VAL A 31 -9.56 -2.82 -27.75
CA VAL A 31 -10.22 -1.93 -26.80
C VAL A 31 -10.56 -0.61 -27.47
N SER A 32 -11.63 0.05 -27.01
CA SER A 32 -11.97 1.38 -27.51
C SER A 32 -10.85 2.38 -27.18
N LYS A 33 -10.56 3.31 -28.10
CA LYS A 33 -9.57 4.39 -27.90
C LYS A 33 -9.91 5.33 -26.73
N ASP A 34 -11.18 5.40 -26.35
CA ASP A 34 -11.66 6.19 -25.20
C ASP A 34 -11.69 5.38 -23.89
N ALA A 35 -11.31 4.10 -23.93
CA ALA A 35 -11.26 3.26 -22.73
C ALA A 35 -10.13 3.72 -21.81
N ILE A 36 -10.45 3.95 -20.53
CA ILE A 36 -9.50 4.38 -19.50
C ILE A 36 -8.65 3.20 -19.00
N GLU A 37 -9.20 1.99 -19.08
CA GLU A 37 -8.56 0.74 -18.63
C GLU A 37 -8.96 -0.44 -19.54
N CYS A 38 -8.12 -1.47 -19.56
CA CYS A 38 -8.42 -2.69 -20.29
C CYS A 38 -9.46 -3.54 -19.55
N PRO A 39 -10.60 -3.90 -20.14
CA PRO A 39 -11.61 -4.73 -19.49
C PRO A 39 -11.16 -6.19 -19.29
N ILE A 40 -10.09 -6.63 -19.97
CA ILE A 40 -9.59 -8.01 -19.86
C ILE A 40 -8.48 -8.13 -18.82
N CYS A 41 -7.45 -7.29 -18.89
CA CYS A 41 -6.30 -7.38 -17.98
C CYS A 41 -6.30 -6.33 -16.85
N GLY A 42 -7.20 -5.33 -16.90
CA GLY A 42 -7.29 -4.27 -15.90
C GLY A 42 -6.18 -3.22 -15.97
N GLU A 43 -5.36 -3.22 -17.02
CA GLU A 43 -4.27 -2.23 -17.17
C GLU A 43 -4.86 -0.86 -17.55
N PRO A 44 -4.57 0.21 -16.78
CA PRO A 44 -4.97 1.56 -17.15
C PRO A 44 -4.18 2.07 -18.36
N PHE A 45 -4.87 2.71 -19.30
CA PHE A 45 -4.25 3.32 -20.49
C PHE A 45 -3.90 4.80 -20.29
N SER A 46 -4.46 5.45 -19.26
CA SER A 46 -4.15 6.83 -18.98
C SER A 46 -2.89 6.97 -18.12
N PRO A 47 -1.97 7.89 -18.45
CA PRO A 47 -0.78 8.14 -17.64
C PRO A 47 -1.14 8.60 -16.22
N GLU A 48 -2.29 9.25 -16.03
CA GLU A 48 -2.79 9.64 -14.71
C GLU A 48 -3.16 8.44 -13.85
N ALA A 49 -3.88 7.45 -14.42
CA ALA A 49 -4.26 6.23 -13.71
C ALA A 49 -3.07 5.29 -13.47
N ILE A 50 -2.06 5.29 -14.36
CA ILE A 50 -0.79 4.59 -14.14
C ILE A 50 -0.03 5.23 -12.96
N LEU A 51 0.07 6.56 -12.89
CA LEU A 51 0.72 7.25 -11.77
C LEU A 51 -0.03 7.03 -10.44
N GLU A 52 -1.36 6.92 -10.49
CA GLU A 52 -2.17 6.62 -9.31
C GLU A 52 -2.02 5.15 -8.87
N SER A 53 -1.95 4.21 -9.81
CA SER A 53 -1.71 2.79 -9.51
C SER A 53 -0.29 2.56 -9.01
N GLU A 54 0.72 3.25 -9.56
CA GLU A 54 2.11 3.24 -9.09
C GLU A 54 2.23 3.83 -7.68
N LYS A 55 1.58 4.97 -7.40
CA LYS A 55 1.52 5.52 -6.03
C LYS A 55 0.84 4.57 -5.06
N SER A 56 -0.21 3.88 -5.51
CA SER A 56 -0.98 2.95 -4.69
C SER A 56 -0.20 1.66 -4.43
N MET A 57 0.53 1.14 -5.42
CA MET A 57 1.45 0.01 -5.29
C MET A 57 2.67 0.37 -4.41
N GLU A 58 3.27 1.56 -4.57
CA GLU A 58 4.36 2.00 -3.71
C GLU A 58 3.89 2.14 -2.25
N LYS A 59 2.68 2.65 -2.03
CA LYS A 59 2.08 2.80 -0.70
C LYS A 59 1.65 1.45 -0.12
N ALA A 60 1.20 0.50 -0.94
CA ALA A 60 0.86 -0.86 -0.54
C ALA A 60 2.11 -1.69 -0.15
N ASN A 61 3.19 -1.62 -0.95
CA ASN A 61 4.47 -2.30 -0.67
C ASN A 61 5.22 -1.64 0.50
N LYS A 62 5.11 -0.31 0.67
CA LYS A 62 5.56 0.35 1.89
C LYS A 62 4.70 -0.02 3.08
N GLY A 63 3.43 -0.39 2.93
CA GLY A 63 2.51 -0.67 4.04
C GLY A 63 2.95 -1.81 4.94
N SER A 64 3.33 -2.97 4.39
CA SER A 64 3.82 -4.11 5.16
C SER A 64 5.18 -3.84 5.80
N LYS A 65 6.10 -3.21 5.05
CA LYS A 65 7.39 -2.75 5.56
C LYS A 65 7.25 -1.69 6.65
N LEU A 66 6.28 -0.79 6.54
CA LEU A 66 5.99 0.27 7.52
C LEU A 66 5.38 -0.33 8.78
N LEU A 67 4.42 -1.26 8.68
CA LEU A 67 3.87 -1.96 9.85
C LEU A 67 4.95 -2.77 10.58
N PHE A 68 5.82 -3.45 9.83
CA PHE A 68 6.98 -4.14 10.39
C PHE A 68 7.93 -3.18 11.11
N TRP A 69 8.36 -2.10 10.44
CA TRP A 69 9.29 -1.13 11.02
C TRP A 69 8.68 -0.37 12.21
N LEU A 70 7.40 -0.04 12.13
CA LEU A 70 6.63 0.55 13.22
C LEU A 70 6.62 -0.38 14.44
N GLY A 71 6.25 -1.66 14.26
CA GLY A 71 6.28 -2.65 15.33
C GLY A 71 7.68 -2.79 15.95
N LEU A 72 8.72 -2.86 15.12
CA LEU A 72 10.11 -2.94 15.57
C LEU A 72 10.54 -1.70 16.38
N ILE A 73 10.21 -0.49 15.92
CA ILE A 73 10.47 0.75 16.66
C ILE A 73 9.75 0.72 18.02
N LEU A 74 8.46 0.36 18.05
CA LEU A 74 7.70 0.31 19.30
C LEU A 74 8.33 -0.66 20.31
N VAL A 75 8.81 -1.82 19.86
CA VAL A 75 9.49 -2.78 20.72
C VAL A 75 10.82 -2.23 21.26
N ILE A 76 11.63 -1.62 20.40
CA ILE A 76 12.92 -1.01 20.81
C ILE A 76 12.69 0.14 21.79
N ILE A 77 11.71 1.01 21.54
CA ILE A 77 11.39 2.13 22.43
C ILE A 77 10.82 1.63 23.76
N GLY A 78 9.85 0.71 23.72
CA GLY A 78 9.12 0.26 24.91
C GLY A 78 9.93 -0.60 25.87
N GLY A 79 10.88 -1.40 25.37
CA GLY A 79 11.75 -2.25 26.19
C GLY A 79 13.11 -1.60 26.45
N PRO A 80 14.11 -1.83 25.56
CA PRO A 80 15.45 -1.27 25.71
C PRO A 80 15.47 0.25 25.91
N GLY A 81 14.63 0.98 25.19
CA GLY A 81 14.57 2.45 25.24
C GLY A 81 14.15 2.98 26.61
N VAL A 82 13.15 2.37 27.25
CA VAL A 82 12.73 2.77 28.60
C VAL A 82 13.79 2.41 29.64
N ALA A 83 14.39 1.22 29.56
CA ALA A 83 15.44 0.79 30.49
C ALA A 83 16.71 1.66 30.37
N LEU A 84 17.17 1.90 29.14
CA LEU A 84 18.31 2.78 28.86
C LEU A 84 18.00 4.23 29.20
N GLY A 85 16.77 4.69 28.97
CA GLY A 85 16.31 6.01 29.36
C GLY A 85 16.38 6.23 30.86
N SER A 86 15.91 5.26 31.67
CA SER A 86 16.04 5.30 33.13
C SER A 86 17.51 5.36 33.55
N TRP A 87 18.35 4.46 33.03
CA TRP A 87 19.77 4.43 33.36
C TRP A 87 20.53 5.71 32.94
N LEU A 88 20.22 6.24 31.76
CA LEU A 88 20.86 7.46 31.23
C LEU A 88 20.41 8.71 31.98
N HIS A 89 19.13 8.78 32.36
CA HIS A 89 18.60 9.80 33.24
C HIS A 89 19.31 9.76 34.60
N ASP A 90 19.52 8.56 35.13
CA ASP A 90 20.21 8.32 36.40
C ASP A 90 21.70 8.72 36.33
N PHE A 91 22.33 8.52 35.18
CA PHE A 91 23.74 8.86 34.95
C PHE A 91 23.97 10.37 34.75
N LEU A 92 23.05 11.08 34.07
CA LEU A 92 23.21 12.49 33.74
C LEU A 92 22.80 13.45 34.87
N ASN A 93 22.23 12.95 35.97
CA ASN A 93 21.83 13.75 37.14
C ASN A 93 20.97 14.98 36.80
N ILE A 94 20.13 14.86 35.77
CA ILE A 94 19.26 15.96 35.32
C ILE A 94 18.04 15.97 36.26
N SER A 95 18.00 16.95 37.15
CA SER A 95 16.84 17.18 38.02
C SER A 95 15.71 17.82 37.21
N ILE A 96 14.79 17.00 36.69
CA ILE A 96 13.51 17.52 36.17
C ILE A 96 12.72 18.07 37.37
N ALA A 97 12.47 19.39 37.38
CA ALA A 97 11.49 20.06 38.24
C ALA A 97 11.62 19.82 39.77
N GLY A 98 12.84 19.61 40.29
CA GLY A 98 13.07 19.48 41.73
C GLY A 98 12.61 18.15 42.34
N TYR A 99 12.55 17.07 41.54
CA TYR A 99 12.39 15.71 42.02
C TYR A 99 13.75 15.01 42.10
N ASP A 100 14.30 14.89 43.30
CA ASP A 100 15.61 14.29 43.62
C ASP A 100 15.50 12.79 44.00
N ASN A 101 14.54 12.07 43.41
CA ASN A 101 14.28 10.67 43.75
C ASN A 101 14.95 9.71 42.75
N PHE A 102 16.24 9.44 42.97
CA PHE A 102 17.02 8.43 42.24
C PHE A 102 16.96 7.03 42.91
N GLU A 103 16.58 6.93 44.19
CA GLU A 103 16.68 5.66 44.95
C GLU A 103 15.34 4.99 45.32
N SER A 104 14.20 5.61 45.02
CA SER A 104 12.92 4.92 45.08
C SER A 104 12.28 5.09 43.71
N PHE A 105 11.66 4.03 43.18
CA PHE A 105 10.83 4.12 41.99
C PHE A 105 9.78 5.21 42.21
N GLY A 106 10.12 6.44 41.85
CA GLY A 106 9.21 7.57 41.94
C GLY A 106 7.98 7.22 41.12
N TRP A 107 6.84 7.77 41.49
CA TRP A 107 5.60 7.57 40.75
C TRP A 107 5.78 7.84 39.24
N ALA A 108 6.69 8.77 38.89
CA ALA A 108 7.10 9.04 37.52
C ALA A 108 7.80 7.85 36.83
N ASN A 109 8.83 7.24 37.43
CA ASN A 109 9.53 6.10 36.82
C ASN A 109 8.61 4.88 36.69
N ARG A 110 7.73 4.68 37.67
CA ARG A 110 6.69 3.65 37.61
C ARG A 110 5.70 3.90 36.46
N LEU A 111 5.27 5.14 36.27
CA LEU A 111 4.37 5.52 35.16
C LEU A 111 5.05 5.32 33.81
N VAL A 112 6.29 5.76 33.65
CA VAL A 112 7.09 5.55 32.44
C VAL A 112 7.24 4.06 32.14
N SER A 113 7.51 3.24 33.17
CA SER A 113 7.60 1.79 33.02
C SER A 113 6.28 1.16 32.57
N ILE A 114 5.14 1.57 33.15
CA ILE A 114 3.80 1.08 32.77
C ILE A 114 3.50 1.45 31.31
N VAL A 115 3.73 2.71 30.94
CA VAL A 115 3.53 3.18 29.56
C VAL A 115 4.46 2.44 28.60
N GLY A 116 5.72 2.22 28.99
CA GLY A 116 6.70 1.43 28.25
C GLY A 116 6.24 0.01 27.96
N ILE A 117 5.71 -0.69 28.97
CA ILE A 117 5.18 -2.04 28.84
C ILE A 117 3.97 -2.07 27.89
N ILE A 118 3.07 -1.09 27.96
CA ILE A 118 1.93 -1.00 27.05
C ILE A 118 2.41 -0.84 25.60
N ILE A 119 3.36 0.08 25.36
CA ILE A 119 3.94 0.29 24.03
C ILE A 119 4.65 -0.98 23.53
N LEU A 120 5.39 -1.67 24.39
CA LEU A 120 6.07 -2.92 24.08
C LEU A 120 5.06 -4.00 23.65
N VAL A 121 3.98 -4.21 24.41
CA VAL A 121 2.94 -5.21 24.08
C VAL A 121 2.29 -4.89 22.74
N VAL A 122 1.91 -3.63 22.51
CA VAL A 122 1.33 -3.20 21.22
C VAL A 122 2.32 -3.43 20.07
N GLY A 123 3.60 -3.10 20.27
CA GLY A 123 4.66 -3.33 19.29
C GLY A 123 4.84 -4.81 18.93
N ILE A 124 4.82 -5.70 19.94
CA ILE A 124 4.91 -7.15 19.74
C ILE A 124 3.70 -7.66 18.94
N VAL A 125 2.48 -7.22 19.28
CA VAL A 125 1.27 -7.59 18.52
C VAL A 125 1.41 -7.17 17.05
N PHE A 126 1.87 -5.96 16.78
CA PHE A 126 2.07 -5.48 15.41
C PHE A 126 3.16 -6.25 14.66
N LEU A 127 4.26 -6.61 15.33
CA LEU A 127 5.29 -7.46 14.73
C LEU A 127 4.74 -8.85 14.38
N ILE A 128 3.99 -9.48 15.27
CA ILE A 128 3.38 -10.79 15.01
C ILE A 128 2.43 -10.70 13.81
N LEU A 129 1.53 -9.71 13.79
CA LEU A 129 0.60 -9.52 12.67
C LEU A 129 1.33 -9.26 11.34
N SER A 130 2.44 -8.51 11.37
CA SER A 130 3.26 -8.24 10.20
C SER A 130 3.98 -9.50 9.69
N LEU A 131 4.60 -10.26 10.59
CA LEU A 131 5.29 -11.52 10.25
C LEU A 131 4.30 -12.56 9.71
N SER A 132 3.15 -12.73 10.36
CA SER A 132 2.11 -13.67 9.92
C SER A 132 1.50 -13.29 8.58
N LYS A 133 1.50 -12.00 8.21
CA LYS A 133 1.06 -11.58 6.87
C LYS A 133 2.11 -11.90 5.80
N MET A 134 3.39 -11.61 6.07
CA MET A 134 4.48 -11.95 5.16
C MET A 134 4.59 -13.45 4.91
N GLU A 135 4.38 -14.29 5.93
CA GLU A 135 4.38 -15.75 5.79
C GLU A 135 3.31 -16.24 4.80
N LYS A 136 2.10 -15.66 4.86
CA LYS A 136 1.01 -16.01 3.93
C LYS A 136 1.31 -15.59 2.49
N GLU A 137 1.81 -14.37 2.30
CA GLU A 137 2.20 -13.87 0.97
C GLU A 137 3.28 -14.77 0.35
N VAL A 138 4.26 -15.21 1.14
CA VAL A 138 5.31 -16.14 0.68
C VAL A 138 4.73 -17.52 0.35
N LEU A 139 3.78 -18.03 1.14
CA LEU A 139 3.14 -19.32 0.88
C LEU A 139 2.32 -19.28 -0.42
N GLU A 140 1.52 -18.23 -0.63
CA GLU A 140 0.74 -18.04 -1.85
C GLU A 140 1.66 -17.93 -3.09
N ASP A 141 2.78 -17.22 -2.99
CA ASP A 141 3.77 -17.12 -4.09
C ASP A 141 4.42 -18.47 -4.43
N ILE A 142 4.64 -19.33 -3.44
CA ILE A 142 5.17 -20.69 -3.64
C ILE A 142 4.11 -21.58 -4.29
N GLU A 143 2.86 -21.56 -3.79
CA GLU A 143 1.76 -22.34 -4.34
C GLU A 143 1.44 -21.96 -5.80
N VAL A 144 1.54 -20.67 -6.17
CA VAL A 144 1.35 -20.22 -7.56
C VAL A 144 2.48 -20.71 -8.47
N LYS A 145 3.73 -20.76 -7.99
CA LYS A 145 4.88 -21.23 -8.77
C LYS A 145 4.93 -22.75 -8.92
N GLU A 146 4.34 -23.47 -7.97
CA GLU A 146 4.24 -24.94 -8.01
C GLU A 146 2.91 -25.43 -8.62
N GLY A 147 2.06 -24.52 -9.12
CA GLY A 147 0.88 -24.83 -9.92
C GLY A 147 1.26 -25.60 -11.20
N PRO A 148 0.38 -26.48 -11.72
CA PRO A 148 0.78 -27.61 -12.54
C PRO A 148 1.36 -27.18 -13.90
N GLU A 149 2.67 -27.25 -14.03
CA GLU A 149 3.31 -27.70 -15.26
C GLU A 149 2.98 -29.19 -15.45
N GLU A 150 1.72 -29.49 -15.76
CA GLU A 150 1.32 -30.81 -16.23
C GLU A 150 0.68 -30.69 -17.62
N SER A 151 1.36 -31.30 -18.58
CA SER A 151 0.90 -31.73 -19.91
C SER A 151 0.89 -30.70 -21.05
N SER A 152 2.07 -30.48 -21.64
CA SER A 152 2.17 -30.46 -23.11
C SER A 152 3.32 -31.35 -23.58
N GLU A 153 3.28 -32.62 -23.18
CA GLU A 153 3.91 -33.72 -23.91
C GLU A 153 2.80 -34.65 -24.42
N GLN A 154 2.42 -34.45 -25.69
CA GLN A 154 1.75 -35.37 -26.61
C GLN A 154 1.77 -34.61 -27.95
N GLY A 155 2.54 -34.95 -28.99
CA GLY A 155 2.89 -36.26 -29.51
C GLY A 155 2.27 -36.36 -30.91
N GLY A 156 3.11 -36.51 -31.96
CA GLY A 156 2.65 -36.79 -33.33
C GLY A 156 3.23 -35.91 -34.40
#